data_AF-A0A2Z6RZN9-F1
#
_entry.id   AF-A0A2Z6RZN9-F1
#
_cell.length_a   1.000
_cell.length_b   1.000
_cell.length_c   1.000
_cell.angle_alpha   90.00
_cell.angle_beta   90.00
_cell.angle_gamma   90.00
#
_symmetry.space_group_name_H-M   'P 1'
#
loop_
_entity.id
_entity.type
_entity.pdbx_description
1 polymer ?
#
loop_
_entity_poly.entity_id
_entity_poly.type
_entity_poly.pdbx_seq_one_letter_code
_entity_poly.pdbx_strand_id
1 'polypeptide(L)'
;MIDESTNITTTKYLDIYVSYITKQGIFKTRFLCLLPLTECDAKSITNVIIDIFKKEGILSKLVAFASDGASVMLGKNEGVAAKLSRVYTYPLIVNHCVTHRLVLAYKDARKEIEFYKGAELLIKKIYGYFKNSCSRIQQLKEIQDLLDCSILKIKRLYEIHWLAWYDAIKNICDSIPALLRIFKDTKNDGGHELYTKLTS
;
A
#
# COMPACT_ATOMS: atom_id res chain seq x y z
N MET A 1 -0.69 -15.96 7.65
CA MET A 1 -0.13 -14.71 7.10
C MET A 1 0.04 -13.77 8.26
N ILE A 2 1.22 -13.18 8.38
CA ILE A 2 1.56 -12.24 9.45
C ILE A 2 2.18 -11.03 8.76
N ASP A 3 1.68 -9.84 9.06
CA ASP A 3 2.15 -8.57 8.51
C ASP A 3 2.44 -7.57 9.64
N GLU A 4 3.35 -6.65 9.35
CA GLU A 4 3.64 -5.52 10.23
C GLU A 4 2.94 -4.27 9.69
N SER A 5 2.15 -3.61 10.54
CA SER A 5 1.53 -2.33 10.21
C SER A 5 1.93 -1.26 11.21
N THR A 6 1.98 -0.01 10.78
CA THR A 6 2.29 1.14 11.66
C THR A 6 1.09 2.06 11.73
N ASN A 7 0.58 2.32 12.92
CA ASN A 7 -0.55 3.22 13.10
C ASN A 7 -0.12 4.71 13.03
N ILE A 8 -1.10 5.61 13.14
CA ILE A 8 -0.86 7.06 13.11
C ILE A 8 -0.03 7.58 14.30
N THR A 9 0.00 6.86 15.42
CA THR A 9 0.80 7.20 16.61
C THR A 9 2.19 6.57 16.57
N THR A 10 2.64 6.08 15.40
CA THR A 10 3.93 5.41 15.17
C THR A 10 4.13 4.09 15.91
N THR A 11 3.06 3.54 16.50
CA THR A 11 3.07 2.22 17.12
C THR A 11 2.97 1.17 16.02
N LYS A 12 3.91 0.22 16.04
CA LYS A 12 3.88 -0.95 15.18
C LYS A 12 2.94 -2.00 15.74
N TYR A 13 2.25 -2.70 14.86
CA TYR A 13 1.37 -3.79 15.18
C TYR A 13 1.72 -5.00 14.34
N LEU A 14 1.61 -6.16 14.96
CA LEU A 14 1.64 -7.46 14.29
C LEU A 14 0.20 -7.90 14.05
N ASP A 15 -0.20 -7.97 12.78
CA ASP A 15 -1.47 -8.59 12.41
C ASP A 15 -1.26 -10.08 12.16
N ILE A 16 -2.22 -10.91 12.57
CA ILE A 16 -2.08 -12.35 12.44
C ILE A 16 -3.36 -12.92 11.86
N TYR A 17 -3.23 -13.55 10.70
CA TYR A 17 -4.27 -14.36 10.06
C TYR A 17 -3.81 -15.82 9.99
N VAL A 18 -4.69 -16.73 10.40
CA VAL A 18 -4.46 -18.17 10.33
C VAL A 18 -5.34 -18.76 9.23
N SER A 19 -4.71 -19.50 8.34
CA SER A 19 -5.39 -20.28 7.31
C SER A 19 -5.32 -21.76 7.66
N TYR A 20 -6.44 -22.46 7.55
CA TYR A 20 -6.55 -23.88 7.89
C TYR A 20 -7.63 -24.57 7.05
N ILE A 21 -7.53 -25.90 6.96
CA ILE A 21 -8.51 -26.74 6.29
C ILE A 21 -9.42 -27.36 7.35
N THR A 22 -10.74 -27.25 7.19
CA THR A 22 -11.68 -27.89 8.11
C THR A 22 -11.74 -29.40 7.90
N LYS A 23 -12.38 -30.13 8.81
CA LYS A 23 -12.61 -31.59 8.64
C LYS A 23 -13.37 -31.94 7.36
N GLN A 24 -14.12 -30.99 6.79
CA GLN A 24 -14.86 -31.12 5.53
C GLN A 24 -14.02 -30.79 4.30
N GLY A 25 -12.70 -30.55 4.44
CA GLY A 25 -11.82 -30.17 3.33
C GLY A 25 -11.95 -28.70 2.89
N ILE A 26 -12.67 -27.86 3.65
CA ILE A 26 -12.90 -26.46 3.28
C ILE A 26 -11.74 -25.61 3.78
N PHE A 27 -11.10 -24.86 2.88
CA PHE A 27 -10.09 -23.86 3.25
C PHE A 27 -10.75 -22.63 3.88
N LYS A 28 -10.27 -22.20 5.04
CA LYS A 28 -10.72 -20.99 5.73
C LYS A 28 -9.54 -20.15 6.16
N THR A 29 -9.72 -18.83 6.10
CA THR A 29 -8.81 -17.85 6.69
C THR A 29 -9.56 -17.11 7.78
N ARG A 30 -8.93 -16.95 8.95
CA ARG A 30 -9.48 -16.18 10.08
C ARG A 30 -8.45 -15.19 10.58
N PHE A 31 -8.94 -14.00 10.89
CA PHE A 31 -8.21 -13.07 11.74
C PHE A 31 -8.08 -13.68 13.13
N LEU A 32 -6.86 -13.73 13.65
CA LEU A 32 -6.56 -14.24 14.99
C LEU A 32 -6.45 -13.07 15.98
N CYS A 33 -5.54 -12.13 15.71
CA CYS A 33 -5.32 -10.98 16.56
C CYS A 33 -4.53 -9.87 15.86
N LEU A 34 -4.58 -8.69 16.47
CA LEU A 34 -3.74 -7.54 16.17
C LEU A 34 -3.08 -7.11 17.47
N LEU A 35 -1.74 -7.11 17.50
CA LEU A 35 -0.99 -6.88 18.73
C LEU A 35 0.01 -5.74 18.55
N PRO A 36 0.07 -4.77 19.47
CA PRO A 36 1.12 -3.77 19.44
C PRO A 36 2.47 -4.44 19.73
N LEU A 37 3.48 -4.07 18.96
CA LEU A 37 4.86 -4.49 19.15
C LEU A 37 5.63 -3.40 19.91
N THR A 38 6.30 -3.79 20.99
CA THR A 38 7.29 -2.94 21.68
C THR A 38 8.66 -3.03 21.01
N GLU A 39 9.01 -4.22 20.53
CA GLU A 39 10.26 -4.52 19.83
C GLU A 39 9.96 -5.16 18.47
N CYS A 40 10.74 -4.80 17.46
CA CYS A 40 10.47 -5.15 16.06
C CYS A 40 11.62 -5.94 15.42
N ASP A 41 12.48 -6.56 16.23
CA ASP A 41 13.47 -7.49 15.74
C ASP A 41 12.88 -8.90 15.63
N ALA A 42 13.54 -9.74 14.83
CA ALA A 42 13.04 -11.07 14.52
C ALA A 42 12.93 -11.98 15.75
N LYS A 43 13.78 -11.80 16.77
CA LYS A 43 13.73 -12.65 17.97
C LYS A 43 12.49 -12.33 18.79
N SER A 44 12.24 -11.05 19.06
CA SER A 44 11.07 -10.63 19.85
C SER A 44 9.75 -10.95 19.15
N ILE A 45 9.66 -10.73 17.83
CA ILE A 45 8.48 -11.13 17.05
C ILE A 45 8.27 -12.66 17.06
N THR A 46 9.34 -13.45 16.94
CA THR A 46 9.24 -14.92 16.98
C THR A 46 8.67 -15.39 18.33
N ASN A 47 9.15 -14.84 19.44
CA ASN A 47 8.67 -15.19 20.77
C ASN A 47 7.18 -14.89 20.92
N VAL A 48 6.75 -13.69 20.50
CA VAL A 48 5.34 -13.28 20.51
C VAL A 48 4.47 -14.28 19.72
N ILE A 49 4.90 -14.66 18.51
CA ILE A 49 4.16 -15.62 17.67
C ILE A 49 4.06 -16.99 18.36
N ILE A 50 5.17 -17.48 18.92
CA ILE A 50 5.21 -18.77 19.62
C ILE A 50 4.24 -18.76 20.81
N ASP A 51 4.24 -17.70 21.60
CA ASP A 51 3.39 -17.60 22.80
C ASP A 51 1.90 -17.59 22.44
N ILE A 52 1.51 -16.83 21.42
CA ILE A 52 0.13 -16.79 20.91
C ILE A 52 -0.27 -18.18 20.41
N PHE A 53 0.55 -18.80 19.56
CA PHE A 53 0.21 -20.07 18.95
C PHE A 53 0.21 -21.23 19.95
N LYS A 54 1.01 -21.15 21.02
CA LYS A 54 0.92 -22.07 22.17
C LYS A 54 -0.38 -21.88 22.93
N LYS A 55 -0.74 -20.64 23.26
CA LYS A 55 -1.97 -20.30 23.97
C LYS A 55 -3.21 -20.80 23.21
N GLU A 56 -3.20 -20.67 21.89
CA GLU A 56 -4.29 -21.13 21.01
C GLU A 56 -4.23 -22.63 20.69
N GLY A 57 -3.20 -23.36 21.14
CA GLY A 57 -3.04 -24.79 20.89
C GLY A 57 -2.85 -25.16 19.40
N ILE A 58 -2.32 -24.23 18.61
CA ILE A 58 -2.10 -24.39 17.16
C ILE A 58 -0.63 -24.48 16.77
N LEU A 59 0.29 -24.25 17.70
CA LEU A 59 1.73 -24.22 17.42
C LEU A 59 2.23 -25.48 16.70
N SER A 60 1.83 -26.67 17.19
CA SER A 60 2.23 -27.97 16.62
C SER A 60 1.61 -28.26 15.25
N LYS A 61 0.64 -27.46 14.81
CA LYS A 61 -0.06 -27.58 13.52
C LYS A 61 0.48 -26.57 12.49
N LEU A 62 1.53 -25.82 12.83
CA LEU A 62 2.12 -24.84 11.94
C LEU A 62 2.86 -25.55 10.81
N VAL A 63 2.33 -25.41 9.58
CA VAL A 63 2.93 -26.00 8.37
C VAL A 63 3.50 -24.96 7.42
N ALA A 64 2.99 -23.73 7.47
CA ALA A 64 3.38 -22.67 6.57
C ALA A 64 3.39 -21.30 7.26
N PHE A 65 4.31 -20.45 6.83
CA PHE A 65 4.44 -19.06 7.25
C PHE A 65 4.47 -18.15 6.03
N ALA A 66 3.81 -17.00 6.11
CA ALA A 66 3.75 -16.03 5.01
C ALA A 66 3.79 -14.59 5.52
N SER A 67 4.64 -13.75 4.91
CA SER A 67 4.85 -12.33 5.25
C SER A 67 5.25 -11.49 4.02
N ASP A 68 5.27 -10.17 4.18
CA ASP A 68 5.69 -9.13 3.23
C ASP A 68 7.12 -9.26 2.65
N GLY A 69 7.99 -10.08 3.25
CA GLY A 69 9.37 -10.30 2.79
C GLY A 69 10.39 -9.33 3.35
N ALA A 70 10.05 -8.55 4.38
CA ALA A 70 11.04 -7.87 5.18
C ALA A 70 12.11 -8.85 5.69
N SER A 71 13.37 -8.41 5.77
CA SER A 71 14.48 -9.25 6.25
C SER A 71 14.26 -9.75 7.67
N VAL A 72 13.58 -8.96 8.50
CA VAL A 72 13.14 -9.36 9.85
C VAL A 72 12.21 -10.56 9.81
N MET A 73 11.28 -10.62 8.84
CA MET A 73 10.28 -11.68 8.75
C MET A 73 10.77 -12.91 7.99
N LEU A 74 11.35 -12.72 6.79
CA LEU A 74 11.74 -13.79 5.86
C LEU A 74 13.25 -13.94 5.67
N GLY A 75 14.08 -13.27 6.47
CA GLY A 75 15.53 -13.41 6.42
C GLY A 75 15.98 -14.87 6.55
N LYS A 76 16.88 -15.30 5.64
CA LYS A 76 17.29 -16.71 5.48
C LYS A 76 17.86 -17.34 6.77
N ASN A 77 18.60 -16.56 7.55
CA ASN A 77 19.28 -17.06 8.75
C ASN A 77 18.59 -16.55 10.02
N GLU A 78 18.39 -15.24 10.12
CA GLU A 78 17.94 -14.61 11.36
C GLU A 78 16.53 -14.02 11.27
N GLY A 79 15.78 -14.29 10.20
CA GLY A 79 14.39 -13.89 10.11
C GLY A 79 13.46 -14.75 10.96
N VAL A 80 12.25 -14.26 11.22
CA VAL A 80 11.20 -14.99 11.96
C VAL A 80 10.94 -16.37 11.37
N ALA A 81 10.82 -16.46 10.04
CA ALA A 81 10.61 -17.74 9.35
C ALA A 81 11.74 -18.76 9.63
N ALA A 82 13.00 -18.31 9.58
CA ALA A 82 14.17 -19.14 9.86
C ALA A 82 14.26 -19.55 11.35
N LYS A 83 13.89 -18.64 12.26
CA LYS A 83 13.83 -18.94 13.69
C LYS A 83 12.71 -19.94 14.00
N LEU A 84 11.53 -19.76 13.43
CA LEU A 84 10.42 -20.72 13.55
C LEU A 84 10.84 -22.10 13.00
N SER A 85 11.48 -22.17 11.82
CA SER A 85 11.90 -23.45 11.26
C SER A 85 12.94 -24.20 12.10
N ARG A 86 13.72 -23.50 12.95
CA ARG A 86 14.67 -24.14 13.88
C ARG A 86 13.99 -24.77 15.11
N VAL A 87 12.79 -24.29 15.46
CA VAL A 87 12.03 -24.80 16.61
C VAL A 87 11.27 -26.08 16.25
N TYR A 88 10.96 -26.31 14.98
CA TYR A 88 10.14 -27.45 14.53
C TYR A 88 10.95 -28.46 13.72
N THR A 89 10.59 -29.72 13.88
CA THR A 89 11.22 -30.84 13.17
C THR A 89 10.76 -30.95 11.72
N TYR A 90 9.60 -30.38 11.37
CA TYR A 90 9.07 -30.39 10.01
C TYR A 90 9.53 -29.15 9.23
N PRO A 91 9.89 -29.28 7.94
CA PRO A 91 10.22 -28.15 7.09
C PRO A 91 9.04 -27.18 7.00
N LEU A 92 9.24 -25.96 7.50
CA LEU A 92 8.25 -24.89 7.42
C LEU A 92 8.19 -24.37 5.98
N ILE A 93 7.00 -24.36 5.38
CA ILE A 93 6.79 -23.76 4.06
C ILE A 93 6.78 -22.24 4.22
N VAL A 94 7.77 -21.56 3.65
CA VAL A 94 7.89 -20.10 3.74
C VAL A 94 7.42 -19.46 2.43
N ASN A 95 6.41 -18.60 2.52
CA ASN A 95 5.82 -17.89 1.39
C ASN A 95 6.05 -16.38 1.50
N HIS A 96 6.70 -15.81 0.49
CA HIS A 96 6.76 -14.36 0.33
C HIS A 96 5.45 -13.85 -0.30
N CYS A 97 4.82 -12.88 0.35
CA CYS A 97 3.55 -12.30 -0.07
C CYS A 97 3.59 -11.87 -1.55
N VAL A 98 2.70 -12.48 -2.36
CA VAL A 98 2.60 -12.23 -3.80
C VAL A 98 2.30 -10.76 -4.08
N THR A 99 1.42 -10.14 -3.30
CA THR A 99 1.09 -8.71 -3.44
C THR A 99 2.32 -7.84 -3.23
N HIS A 100 3.12 -8.12 -2.20
CA HIS A 100 4.33 -7.34 -1.94
C HIS A 100 5.37 -7.56 -3.06
N ARG A 101 5.55 -8.79 -3.55
CA ARG A 101 6.41 -9.09 -4.69
C ARG A 101 6.00 -8.33 -5.94
N LEU A 102 4.70 -8.28 -6.25
CA LEU A 102 4.19 -7.55 -7.39
C LEU A 102 4.46 -6.05 -7.27
N VAL A 103 4.26 -5.48 -6.07
CA VAL A 103 4.56 -4.06 -5.79
C VAL A 103 6.06 -3.78 -5.95
N LEU A 104 6.95 -4.67 -5.50
CA LEU A 104 8.39 -4.52 -5.70
C LEU A 104 8.76 -4.59 -7.18
N ALA A 105 8.25 -5.59 -7.92
CA ALA A 105 8.49 -5.72 -9.36
C ALA A 105 8.01 -4.48 -10.12
N TYR A 106 6.83 -3.97 -9.80
CA TYR A 106 6.32 -2.71 -10.36
C TYR A 106 7.24 -1.52 -10.03
N LYS A 107 7.67 -1.38 -8.77
CA LYS A 107 8.58 -0.30 -8.35
C LYS A 107 9.90 -0.34 -9.11
N ASP A 108 10.45 -1.53 -9.34
CA ASP A 108 11.70 -1.68 -10.07
C ASP A 108 11.52 -1.43 -11.57
N ALA A 109 10.50 -2.01 -12.21
CA ALA A 109 10.19 -1.73 -13.61
C ALA A 109 9.94 -0.23 -13.87
N ARG A 110 9.31 0.46 -12.91
CA ARG A 110 9.04 1.89 -12.99
C ARG A 110 10.31 2.76 -13.01
N LYS A 111 11.39 2.34 -12.34
CA LYS A 111 12.64 3.12 -12.30
C LYS A 111 13.28 3.25 -13.68
N GLU A 112 13.09 2.23 -14.51
CA GLU A 112 13.65 2.11 -15.86
C GLU A 112 12.85 2.89 -16.92
N ILE A 113 11.62 3.30 -16.63
CA ILE A 113 10.75 3.98 -17.60
C ILE A 113 10.66 5.47 -17.28
N GLU A 114 11.39 6.31 -18.04
CA GLU A 114 11.44 7.75 -17.81
C GLU A 114 10.08 8.44 -17.87
N PHE A 115 9.19 7.98 -18.75
CA PHE A 115 7.81 8.48 -18.86
C PHE A 115 7.08 8.49 -17.50
N TYR A 116 7.28 7.45 -16.67
CA TYR A 116 6.64 7.38 -15.35
C TYR A 116 7.14 8.46 -14.38
N LYS A 117 8.37 8.94 -14.52
CA LYS A 117 8.90 10.04 -13.69
C LYS A 117 8.18 11.34 -14.06
N GLY A 118 8.03 11.61 -15.36
CA GLY A 118 7.29 12.76 -15.86
C GLY A 118 5.82 12.75 -15.44
N ALA A 119 5.13 11.62 -15.65
CA ALA A 119 3.74 11.45 -15.27
C ALA A 119 3.52 11.60 -13.75
N GLU A 120 4.39 11.00 -12.92
CA GLU A 120 4.26 11.15 -11.47
C GLU A 120 4.45 12.60 -11.02
N LEU A 121 5.46 13.30 -11.56
CA LEU A 121 5.71 14.70 -11.24
C LEU A 121 4.52 15.57 -11.62
N LEU A 122 3.91 15.34 -12.78
CA LEU A 122 2.72 16.06 -13.22
C LEU A 122 1.54 15.81 -12.26
N ILE A 123 1.23 14.54 -11.94
CA ILE A 123 0.15 14.18 -11.00
C ILE A 123 0.39 14.82 -9.62
N LYS A 124 1.63 14.73 -9.10
CA LYS A 124 2.02 15.34 -7.82
C LYS A 124 1.85 16.86 -7.84
N LYS A 125 2.20 17.54 -8.96
CA LYS A 125 2.02 18.99 -9.13
C LYS A 125 0.54 19.38 -9.19
N ILE A 126 -0.28 18.68 -9.99
CA ILE A 126 -1.72 18.92 -10.06
C ILE A 126 -2.35 18.73 -8.67
N TYR A 127 -2.06 17.63 -7.99
CA TYR A 127 -2.53 17.42 -6.62
C TYR A 127 -2.07 18.53 -5.67
N GLY A 128 -0.79 18.93 -5.74
CA GLY A 128 -0.22 20.01 -4.94
C GLY A 128 -0.91 21.36 -5.15
N TYR A 129 -1.35 21.65 -6.38
CA TYR A 129 -2.08 22.87 -6.72
C TYR A 129 -3.40 22.99 -5.94
N PHE A 130 -4.10 21.88 -5.70
CA PHE A 130 -5.40 21.84 -5.02
C PHE A 130 -5.32 21.50 -3.53
N LYS A 131 -4.33 20.71 -3.08
CA LYS A 131 -4.27 20.06 -1.75
C LYS A 131 -4.64 20.96 -0.57
N ASN A 132 -4.20 22.23 -0.58
CA ASN A 132 -4.33 23.15 0.54
C ASN A 132 -5.20 24.38 0.23
N SER A 133 -5.99 24.36 -0.86
CA SER A 133 -6.81 25.50 -1.25
C SER A 133 -8.27 25.08 -1.38
N CYS A 134 -9.06 25.37 -0.34
CA CYS A 134 -10.50 25.15 -0.36
C CYS A 134 -11.17 25.89 -1.53
N SER A 135 -10.70 27.11 -1.84
CA SER A 135 -11.18 27.91 -2.97
C SER A 135 -10.93 27.19 -4.31
N ARG A 136 -9.72 26.68 -4.58
CA ARG A 136 -9.44 25.95 -5.83
C ARG A 136 -10.19 24.62 -5.92
N ILE A 137 -10.37 23.92 -4.80
CA ILE A 137 -11.17 22.69 -4.76
C ILE A 137 -12.63 22.98 -5.10
N GLN A 138 -13.17 24.08 -4.56
CA GLN A 138 -14.54 24.50 -4.83
C GLN A 138 -14.71 24.93 -6.30
N GLN A 139 -13.77 25.74 -6.80
CA GLN A 139 -13.72 26.14 -8.21
C GLN A 139 -13.69 24.93 -9.17
N LEU A 140 -12.95 23.86 -8.82
CA LEU A 140 -12.93 22.64 -9.61
C LEU A 140 -14.30 21.98 -9.70
N LYS A 141 -15.03 21.90 -8.57
CA LYS A 141 -16.38 21.31 -8.56
C LYS A 141 -17.36 22.13 -9.40
N GLU A 142 -17.32 23.45 -9.28
CA GLU A 142 -18.19 24.36 -10.03
C GLU A 142 -17.95 24.25 -11.54
N ILE A 143 -16.69 24.16 -11.96
CA ILE A 143 -16.36 24.00 -13.38
C ILE A 143 -16.69 22.58 -13.88
N GLN A 144 -16.50 21.55 -13.05
CA GLN A 144 -16.93 20.19 -13.39
C GLN A 144 -18.45 20.16 -13.61
N ASP A 145 -19.23 20.77 -12.73
CA ASP A 145 -20.69 20.86 -12.84
C ASP A 145 -21.12 21.66 -14.09
N LEU A 146 -20.49 22.82 -14.33
CA LEU A 146 -20.75 23.66 -15.51
C LEU A 146 -20.46 22.94 -16.84
N LEU A 147 -19.49 22.04 -16.85
CA LEU A 147 -19.11 21.26 -18.03
C LEU A 147 -19.83 19.90 -18.11
N ASP A 148 -20.81 19.65 -17.24
CA ASP A 148 -21.52 18.35 -17.13
C ASP A 148 -20.56 17.15 -17.00
N CYS A 149 -19.46 17.37 -16.26
CA CYS A 149 -18.46 16.36 -15.96
C CYS A 149 -18.73 15.70 -14.61
N SER A 150 -18.22 14.49 -14.41
CA SER A 150 -18.26 13.86 -13.09
C SER A 150 -17.53 14.72 -12.04
N ILE A 151 -18.17 14.96 -10.89
CA ILE A 151 -17.57 15.71 -9.79
C ILE A 151 -16.53 14.83 -9.09
N LEU A 152 -15.27 15.02 -9.47
CA LEU A 152 -14.15 14.19 -9.04
C LEU A 152 -13.12 14.98 -8.26
N LYS A 153 -12.66 14.40 -7.14
CA LYS A 153 -11.56 14.95 -6.36
C LYS A 153 -10.22 14.51 -6.96
N ILE A 154 -9.27 15.43 -7.04
CA ILE A 154 -7.87 15.08 -7.35
C ILE A 154 -7.29 14.26 -6.19
N LYS A 155 -6.96 13.00 -6.47
CA LYS A 155 -6.46 12.07 -5.47
C LYS A 155 -4.95 12.23 -5.28
N ARG A 156 -4.50 11.99 -4.03
CA ARG A 156 -3.08 11.90 -3.72
C ARG A 156 -2.53 10.59 -4.29
N LEU A 157 -1.38 10.67 -4.94
CA LEU A 157 -0.65 9.50 -5.37
C LEU A 157 0.11 8.90 -4.18
N TYR A 158 -0.17 7.64 -3.85
CA TYR A 158 0.53 6.86 -2.83
C TYR A 158 1.43 5.84 -3.52
N GLU A 159 2.72 5.80 -3.15
CA GLU A 159 3.75 5.01 -3.84
C GLU A 159 3.59 3.49 -3.70
N ILE A 160 2.79 3.03 -2.73
CA ILE A 160 2.67 1.61 -2.36
C ILE A 160 1.47 0.89 -2.97
N HIS A 161 0.56 1.59 -3.65
CA HIS A 161 -0.65 0.99 -4.21
C HIS A 161 -0.85 1.40 -5.67
N TRP A 162 -0.62 0.48 -6.60
CA TRP A 162 -0.97 0.62 -8.02
C TRP A 162 -2.44 1.00 -8.25
N LEU A 163 -3.34 0.59 -7.36
CA LEU A 163 -4.73 1.06 -7.36
C LEU A 163 -4.84 2.57 -7.12
N ALA A 164 -3.99 3.16 -6.28
CA ALA A 164 -3.96 4.61 -6.07
C ALA A 164 -3.47 5.36 -7.32
N TRP A 165 -2.62 4.73 -8.13
CA TRP A 165 -2.21 5.27 -9.43
C TRP A 165 -3.37 5.28 -10.42
N TYR A 166 -4.05 4.15 -10.60
CA TYR A 166 -5.20 4.04 -11.49
C TYR A 166 -6.25 5.10 -11.16
N ASP A 167 -6.63 5.17 -9.89
CA ASP A 167 -7.63 6.12 -9.41
C ASP A 167 -7.20 7.59 -9.58
N ALA A 168 -5.93 7.93 -9.34
CA ALA A 168 -5.43 9.29 -9.49
C ALA A 168 -5.38 9.71 -10.97
N ILE A 169 -4.88 8.82 -11.84
CA ILE A 169 -4.82 9.06 -13.28
C ILE A 169 -6.22 9.19 -13.85
N LYS A 170 -7.11 8.22 -13.56
CA LYS A 170 -8.48 8.22 -14.03
C LYS A 170 -9.20 9.52 -13.64
N ASN A 171 -9.12 9.91 -12.37
CA ASN A 171 -9.77 11.15 -11.91
C ASN A 171 -9.22 12.39 -12.61
N ILE A 172 -7.91 12.43 -12.91
CA ILE A 172 -7.30 13.53 -13.66
C ILE A 172 -7.79 13.52 -15.11
N CYS A 173 -7.74 12.37 -15.80
CA CYS A 173 -8.20 12.20 -17.17
C CYS A 173 -9.66 12.64 -17.35
N ASP A 174 -10.54 12.15 -16.47
CA ASP A 174 -11.97 12.49 -16.47
C ASP A 174 -12.21 13.97 -16.12
N SER A 175 -11.23 14.64 -15.51
CA SER A 175 -11.30 16.07 -15.16
C SER A 175 -10.50 16.97 -16.11
N ILE A 176 -9.88 16.45 -17.18
CA ILE A 176 -9.04 17.25 -18.10
C ILE A 176 -9.76 18.51 -18.60
N PRO A 177 -11.03 18.46 -19.07
CA PRO A 177 -11.72 19.65 -19.55
C PRO A 177 -11.81 20.75 -18.49
N ALA A 178 -12.18 20.38 -17.26
CA ALA A 178 -12.29 21.31 -16.14
C ALA A 178 -10.91 21.84 -15.70
N LEU A 179 -9.89 20.97 -15.65
CA LEU A 179 -8.52 21.33 -15.29
C LEU A 179 -7.93 22.33 -16.29
N LEU A 180 -8.08 22.09 -17.60
CA LEU A 180 -7.60 23.00 -18.64
C LEU A 180 -8.25 24.38 -18.50
N ARG A 181 -9.55 24.45 -18.20
CA ARG A 181 -10.24 25.73 -17.99
C ARG A 181 -9.67 26.48 -16.79
N ILE A 182 -9.51 25.81 -15.65
CA ILE A 182 -8.94 26.40 -14.42
C ILE A 182 -7.52 26.92 -14.67
N PHE A 183 -6.69 26.11 -15.34
CA PHE A 183 -5.29 26.44 -15.55
C PHE A 183 -5.07 27.51 -16.63
N LYS A 184 -6.01 27.64 -17.56
CA LYS A 184 -6.01 28.74 -18.53
C LYS A 184 -6.38 30.08 -17.89
N ASP A 185 -7.38 30.07 -17.01
CA ASP A 185 -7.94 31.30 -16.43
C ASP A 185 -7.18 31.79 -15.18
N THR A 186 -6.26 30.98 -14.65
CA THR A 186 -5.45 31.33 -13.47
C THR A 186 -4.42 32.43 -13.77
N LYS A 187 -4.10 33.28 -12.79
CA LYS A 187 -3.05 34.31 -12.92
C LYS A 187 -1.71 33.92 -12.29
N ASN A 188 -1.59 32.69 -11.78
CA ASN A 188 -0.37 32.24 -11.11
C ASN A 188 0.48 31.35 -12.02
N ASP A 189 1.80 31.49 -11.90
CA ASP A 189 2.78 30.80 -12.74
C ASP A 189 2.65 29.27 -12.66
N GLY A 190 2.29 28.74 -11.48
CA GLY A 190 2.12 27.30 -11.27
C GLY A 190 0.96 26.70 -12.07
N GLY A 191 -0.12 27.45 -12.27
CA GLY A 191 -1.26 27.01 -13.08
C GLY A 191 -0.97 27.12 -14.57
N HIS A 192 -0.26 28.17 -15.02
CA HIS A 192 0.20 28.27 -16.41
C HIS A 192 1.17 27.14 -16.78
N GLU A 193 2.10 26.78 -15.89
CA GLU A 193 2.99 25.63 -16.10
C GLU A 193 2.19 24.32 -16.30
N LEU A 194 1.16 24.12 -15.48
CA LEU A 194 0.27 22.95 -15.57
C LEU A 194 -0.57 22.94 -16.85
N TYR A 195 -1.04 24.10 -17.31
CA TYR A 195 -1.76 24.22 -18.58
C TYR A 195 -0.88 23.79 -19.76
N THR A 196 0.35 24.31 -19.84
CA THR A 196 1.29 23.98 -20.92
C THR A 196 1.61 22.49 -20.93
N LYS A 197 1.83 21.88 -19.75
CA LYS A 197 2.14 20.45 -19.64
C LYS A 197 0.98 19.51 -19.97
N LEU A 198 -0.26 19.95 -19.84
CA LEU A 198 -1.44 19.16 -20.20
C LEU A 198 -1.82 19.31 -21.68
N THR A 199 -1.24 20.29 -22.38
CA THR A 199 -1.52 20.59 -23.78
C THR A 199 -0.37 20.29 -24.73
N SER A 200 0.82 19.96 -24.20
CA SER A 200 1.97 19.42 -24.94
C SER A 200 1.85 17.93 -25.19
#